data_AF-A0A956RY99-F1
#
_entry.id   AF-A0A956RY99-F1
#
_cell.length_a   1.000
_cell.length_b   1.000
_cell.length_c   1.000
_cell.angle_alpha   90.00
_cell.angle_beta   90.00
_cell.angle_gamma   90.00
#
_symmetry.space_group_name_H-M   'P 1'
#
loop_
_entity.id
_entity.type
_entity.pdbx_description
1 polymer ?
#
loop_
_entity_poly.entity_id
_entity_poly.type
_entity_poly.pdbx_seq_one_letter_code
_entity_poly.pdbx_strand_id
1 'polypeptide(L)'
;GTDTQHSKITFEALNAFELAKLKLQTRTFFGYATAGTPAHSLLYSSMGSPYDSIKNGWLSAYGALPTCWARNGHIHTGGGGNVRGLHPEIIEAMRQAESVMDFAGNRLASVNVELAIWNPMNKFVAKLPGIHSLLHFDLYTFADGAAAKFTYRNDDFSLPEPVFDAGLGLLWTPRLQSKARGILGDVPNFRIDFPFFLSAGEDTFAFRWLVGIGRVF
;
A
#
# COMPACT_ATOMS: atom_id res chain seq x y z
N GLY A 1 -2.39 -10.02 -26.80
CA GLY A 1 -1.31 -9.92 -25.80
C GLY A 1 -0.35 -11.05 -26.06
N THR A 2 0.94 -10.78 -26.15
CA THR A 2 1.95 -11.82 -26.25
C THR A 2 2.17 -12.40 -24.85
N ASP A 3 1.90 -13.69 -24.68
CA ASP A 3 2.26 -14.43 -23.47
C ASP A 3 3.78 -14.47 -23.39
N THR A 4 4.34 -13.54 -22.63
CA THR A 4 5.76 -13.55 -22.28
C THR A 4 5.93 -14.52 -21.13
N GLN A 5 6.64 -15.62 -21.39
CA GLN A 5 7.03 -16.56 -20.34
C GLN A 5 7.85 -15.79 -19.31
N HIS A 6 7.36 -15.75 -18.08
CA HIS A 6 8.03 -15.14 -16.97
C HIS A 6 7.86 -15.98 -15.72
N SER A 7 8.78 -15.81 -14.78
CA SER A 7 8.69 -16.42 -13.46
C SER A 7 8.86 -15.33 -12.42
N LYS A 8 8.10 -15.42 -11.33
CA LYS A 8 8.12 -14.47 -10.22
C LYS A 8 8.07 -15.26 -8.93
N ILE A 9 8.99 -14.95 -8.01
CA ILE A 9 8.98 -15.42 -6.64
C ILE A 9 8.92 -14.21 -5.71
N THR A 10 8.07 -14.30 -4.70
CA THR A 10 7.90 -13.27 -3.68
C THR A 10 7.93 -13.93 -2.32
N PHE A 11 8.65 -13.31 -1.40
CA PHE A 11 8.71 -13.68 0.00
C PHE A 11 8.19 -12.51 0.83
N GLU A 12 7.31 -12.81 1.78
CA GLU A 12 6.70 -11.83 2.66
C GLU A 12 6.72 -12.38 4.08
N ALA A 13 7.27 -11.58 5.00
CA ALA A 13 7.30 -11.88 6.42
C ALA A 13 6.55 -10.78 7.17
N LEU A 14 5.48 -11.17 7.87
CA LEU A 14 4.65 -10.31 8.68
C LEU A 14 4.89 -10.63 10.14
N ASN A 15 5.30 -9.63 10.92
CA ASN A 15 5.47 -9.78 12.36
C ASN A 15 4.58 -8.76 13.07
N ALA A 16 3.91 -9.21 14.12
CA ALA A 16 3.12 -8.36 15.00
C ALA A 16 3.62 -8.55 16.43
N PHE A 17 3.98 -7.45 17.06
CA PHE A 17 4.38 -7.40 18.46
C PHE A 17 3.39 -6.54 19.23
N GLU A 18 2.73 -7.16 20.22
CA GLU A 18 1.81 -6.47 21.11
C GLU A 18 2.37 -6.49 22.53
N LEU A 19 2.68 -5.30 23.06
CA LEU A 19 3.08 -5.13 24.45
C LEU A 19 2.19 -4.07 25.12
N ALA A 20 1.26 -4.55 25.95
CA ALA A 20 0.23 -3.72 26.58
C ALA A 20 -0.57 -2.87 25.58
N LYS A 21 -0.34 -1.56 25.52
CA LYS A 21 -1.03 -0.64 24.59
C LYS A 21 -0.21 -0.35 23.33
N LEU A 22 1.03 -0.82 23.28
CA LEU A 22 1.90 -0.70 22.11
C LEU A 22 1.59 -1.86 21.16
N LYS A 23 1.20 -1.54 19.93
CA LYS A 23 1.07 -2.54 18.85
C LYS A 23 1.98 -2.13 17.72
N LEU A 24 3.01 -2.93 17.48
CA LEU A 24 3.98 -2.75 16.42
C LEU A 24 3.74 -3.83 15.37
N GLN A 25 3.55 -3.43 14.13
CA GLN A 25 3.49 -4.32 12.99
C GLN A 25 4.66 -4.03 12.08
N THR A 26 5.31 -5.08 11.60
CA THR A 26 6.42 -4.95 10.67
C THR A 26 6.19 -5.90 9.52
N ARG A 27 6.50 -5.47 8.31
CA ARG A 27 6.52 -6.30 7.13
C ARG A 27 7.88 -6.22 6.48
N THR A 28 8.39 -7.36 6.05
CA THR A 28 9.54 -7.44 5.16
C THR A 28 9.09 -8.14 3.89
N PHE A 29 9.40 -7.53 2.75
CA PHE A 29 9.06 -8.08 1.44
C PHE A 29 10.32 -8.20 0.59
N PHE A 30 10.43 -9.31 -0.12
CA PHE A 30 11.44 -9.55 -1.13
C PHE A 30 10.77 -10.12 -2.38
N GLY A 31 11.14 -9.61 -3.55
CA GLY A 31 10.63 -10.11 -4.81
C GLY A 31 11.73 -10.22 -5.85
N TYR A 32 11.67 -11.31 -6.61
CA TYR A 32 12.50 -11.55 -7.78
C TYR A 32 11.62 -12.03 -8.92
N ALA A 33 11.81 -11.46 -10.10
CA ALA A 33 11.13 -11.83 -11.33
C ALA A 33 12.12 -11.85 -12.50
N THR A 34 11.83 -12.63 -13.52
CA THR A 34 12.65 -12.71 -14.74
C THR A 34 12.57 -11.41 -15.54
N ALA A 35 13.60 -11.09 -16.35
CA ALA A 35 13.59 -9.90 -17.21
C ALA A 35 12.41 -9.83 -18.21
N GLY A 36 11.82 -10.98 -18.56
CA GLY A 36 10.64 -11.07 -19.42
C GLY A 36 9.31 -10.75 -18.73
N THR A 37 9.30 -10.37 -17.45
CA THR A 37 8.07 -10.06 -16.72
C THR A 37 7.40 -8.82 -17.31
N PRO A 38 6.11 -8.91 -17.71
CA PRO A 38 5.41 -7.78 -18.30
C PRO A 38 5.14 -6.70 -17.24
N ALA A 39 5.04 -5.44 -17.68
CA ALA A 39 4.88 -4.27 -16.81
C ALA A 39 3.78 -4.43 -15.74
N HIS A 40 2.61 -4.94 -16.12
CA HIS A 40 1.48 -5.12 -15.21
C HIS A 40 1.72 -6.14 -14.08
N SER A 41 2.78 -6.96 -14.18
CA SER A 41 3.16 -7.99 -13.21
C SER A 41 4.49 -7.70 -12.49
N LEU A 42 5.12 -6.55 -12.78
CA LEU A 42 6.35 -6.11 -12.11
C LEU A 42 6.12 -5.85 -10.62
N LEU A 43 7.22 -5.74 -9.89
CA LEU A 43 7.26 -5.45 -8.48
C LEU A 43 7.39 -3.94 -8.29
N TYR A 44 6.33 -3.32 -7.79
CA TYR A 44 6.27 -1.86 -7.62
C TYR A 44 6.74 -1.47 -6.21
N SER A 45 7.55 -0.42 -6.12
CA SER A 45 8.05 0.11 -4.85
C SER A 45 6.95 0.73 -3.98
N SER A 46 5.94 1.36 -4.59
CA SER A 46 4.89 2.05 -3.82
C SER A 46 3.69 1.18 -3.48
N MET A 47 3.40 0.11 -4.23
CA MET A 47 2.11 -0.60 -4.14
C MET A 47 2.19 -2.04 -4.68
N GLY A 48 1.08 -2.77 -4.59
CA GLY A 48 0.89 -4.03 -5.30
C GLY A 48 0.89 -3.85 -6.82
N SER A 49 1.18 -4.92 -7.58
CA SER A 49 1.17 -4.82 -9.04
C SER A 49 -0.24 -4.50 -9.57
N PRO A 50 -0.38 -3.87 -10.75
CA PRO A 50 -1.68 -3.68 -11.40
C PRO A 50 -2.46 -5.00 -11.54
N TYR A 51 -1.76 -6.09 -11.82
CA TYR A 51 -2.34 -7.44 -11.88
C TYR A 51 -2.92 -7.89 -10.54
N ASP A 52 -2.23 -7.65 -9.43
CA ASP A 52 -2.73 -7.99 -8.10
C ASP A 52 -3.92 -7.09 -7.70
N SER A 53 -3.90 -5.83 -8.13
CA SER A 53 -4.99 -4.89 -7.90
C SER A 53 -6.29 -5.30 -8.61
N ILE A 54 -6.21 -5.82 -9.83
CA ILE A 54 -7.39 -6.31 -10.60
C ILE A 54 -8.01 -7.56 -9.95
N LYS A 55 -7.22 -8.39 -9.25
CA LYS A 55 -7.74 -9.55 -8.51
C LYS A 55 -8.58 -9.16 -7.30
N ASN A 56 -8.42 -7.95 -6.79
CA ASN A 56 -9.24 -7.45 -5.70
C ASN A 56 -10.58 -6.95 -6.25
N GLY A 57 -11.67 -7.62 -5.88
CA GLY A 57 -13.03 -7.30 -6.35
C GLY A 57 -13.49 -5.86 -6.08
N TRP A 58 -12.95 -5.21 -5.03
CA TRP A 58 -13.27 -3.82 -4.72
C TRP A 58 -12.51 -2.81 -5.58
N LEU A 59 -11.31 -3.17 -6.01
CA LEU A 59 -10.48 -2.32 -6.88
C LEU A 59 -10.80 -2.53 -8.36
N SER A 60 -11.31 -3.72 -8.74
CA SER A 60 -11.71 -4.02 -10.12
C SER A 60 -13.15 -3.60 -10.46
N ALA A 61 -14.00 -3.37 -9.47
CA ALA A 61 -15.38 -2.92 -9.69
C ALA A 61 -15.43 -1.48 -10.24
N TYR A 62 -15.97 -1.32 -11.45
CA TYR A 62 -16.17 -0.01 -12.06
C TYR A 62 -17.10 0.86 -11.21
N GLY A 63 -16.63 2.03 -10.79
CA GLY A 63 -17.39 2.98 -9.98
C GLY A 63 -17.25 2.81 -8.45
N ALA A 64 -16.50 1.83 -7.96
CA ALA A 64 -16.27 1.67 -6.52
C ALA A 64 -15.43 2.81 -5.91
N LEU A 65 -14.52 3.39 -6.68
CA LEU A 65 -13.71 4.54 -6.29
C LEU A 65 -13.75 5.64 -7.37
N PRO A 66 -13.66 6.93 -6.97
CA PRO A 66 -13.60 8.03 -7.94
C PRO A 66 -12.41 7.89 -8.89
N THR A 67 -12.66 7.95 -10.20
CA THR A 67 -11.61 7.82 -11.22
C THR A 67 -10.55 8.92 -11.13
N CYS A 68 -10.94 10.11 -10.64
CA CYS A 68 -10.00 11.21 -10.39
C CYS A 68 -9.01 10.88 -9.27
N TRP A 69 -9.39 10.10 -8.26
CA TRP A 69 -8.48 9.69 -7.20
C TRP A 69 -7.43 8.70 -7.72
N ALA A 70 -7.84 7.77 -8.59
CA ALA A 70 -6.90 6.88 -9.27
C ALA A 70 -5.89 7.67 -10.10
N ARG A 71 -6.40 8.62 -10.92
CA ARG A 71 -5.60 9.44 -11.83
C ARG A 71 -4.63 10.38 -11.13
N ASN A 72 -4.96 10.81 -9.91
CA ASN A 72 -4.11 11.70 -9.12
C ASN A 72 -3.21 10.95 -8.13
N GLY A 73 -3.21 9.60 -8.17
CA GLY A 73 -2.40 8.78 -7.26
C GLY A 73 -2.84 8.81 -5.80
N HIS A 74 -4.13 9.04 -5.54
CA HIS A 74 -4.72 8.96 -4.20
C HIS A 74 -5.23 7.57 -3.86
N ILE A 75 -5.28 6.61 -4.79
CA ILE A 75 -5.75 5.24 -4.50
C ILE A 75 -4.54 4.34 -4.30
N HIS A 76 -4.35 3.87 -3.07
CA HIS A 76 -3.24 3.01 -2.72
C HIS A 76 -3.69 1.55 -2.55
N THR A 77 -2.99 0.63 -3.21
CA THR A 77 -3.25 -0.81 -3.10
C THR A 77 -2.11 -1.46 -2.31
N GLY A 78 -2.43 -2.18 -1.23
CA GLY A 78 -1.41 -2.87 -0.44
C GLY A 78 -0.68 -3.94 -1.27
N GLY A 79 0.61 -4.10 -1.02
CA GLY A 79 1.46 -5.07 -1.71
C GLY A 79 2.76 -4.46 -2.22
N GLY A 80 3.59 -5.28 -2.88
CA GLY A 80 4.89 -4.83 -3.39
C GLY A 80 5.74 -4.20 -2.29
N GLY A 81 6.35 -3.03 -2.57
CA GLY A 81 7.21 -2.33 -1.62
C GLY A 81 6.45 -1.49 -0.60
N ASN A 82 5.22 -1.10 -0.93
CA ASN A 82 4.30 -0.37 -0.06
C ASN A 82 4.88 0.94 0.52
N VAL A 83 5.74 1.65 -0.24
CA VAL A 83 6.15 3.03 0.10
C VAL A 83 5.05 3.99 -0.32
N ARG A 84 4.18 4.35 0.63
CA ARG A 84 2.94 5.10 0.42
C ARG A 84 3.16 6.46 -0.25
N GLY A 85 4.07 7.26 0.29
CA GLY A 85 4.37 8.63 -0.14
C GLY A 85 4.87 8.73 -1.59
N LEU A 86 5.44 7.66 -2.12
CA LEU A 86 5.95 7.58 -3.48
C LEU A 86 4.84 7.41 -4.53
N HIS A 87 3.65 6.97 -4.11
CA HIS A 87 2.59 6.58 -5.05
C HIS A 87 2.14 7.72 -6.00
N PRO A 88 1.87 8.95 -5.53
CA PRO A 88 1.50 10.05 -6.42
C PRO A 88 2.60 10.41 -7.42
N GLU A 89 3.86 10.33 -7.02
CA GLU A 89 5.02 10.64 -7.87
C GLU A 89 5.16 9.61 -9.01
N ILE A 90 4.91 8.34 -8.73
CA ILE A 90 4.88 7.29 -9.77
C ILE A 90 3.78 7.56 -10.80
N ILE A 91 2.59 7.96 -10.34
CA ILE A 91 1.47 8.26 -11.25
C ILE A 91 1.78 9.50 -12.09
N GLU A 92 2.46 10.49 -11.52
CA GLU A 92 2.92 11.67 -12.25
C GLU A 92 3.99 11.31 -13.30
N ALA A 93 5.00 10.51 -12.93
CA ALA A 93 6.02 10.01 -13.87
C ALA A 93 5.40 9.19 -15.02
N MET A 94 4.42 8.32 -14.70
CA MET A 94 3.64 7.59 -15.71
C MET A 94 2.91 8.53 -16.68
N ARG A 95 2.38 9.66 -16.18
CA ARG A 95 1.67 10.66 -16.99
C ARG A 95 2.62 11.43 -17.90
N GLN A 96 3.83 11.71 -17.43
CA GLN A 96 4.88 12.41 -18.18
C GLN A 96 5.64 11.48 -19.15
N ALA A 97 5.24 10.21 -19.25
CA ALA A 97 5.89 9.16 -20.03
C ALA A 97 7.37 8.96 -19.65
N GLU A 98 7.73 9.27 -18.41
CA GLU A 98 9.03 8.96 -17.84
C GLU A 98 9.12 7.47 -17.49
N SER A 99 10.35 6.99 -17.32
CA SER A 99 10.61 5.57 -17.11
C SER A 99 10.06 5.08 -15.76
N VAL A 100 8.92 4.40 -15.78
CA VAL A 100 8.34 3.67 -14.64
C VAL A 100 9.33 2.67 -14.02
N MET A 101 10.39 2.29 -14.76
CA MET A 101 11.42 1.35 -14.31
C MET A 101 12.26 1.87 -13.13
N ASP A 102 12.20 3.17 -12.84
CA ASP A 102 12.86 3.74 -11.66
C ASP A 102 12.09 3.39 -10.37
N PHE A 103 10.81 3.04 -10.49
CA PHE A 103 9.93 2.77 -9.36
C PHE A 103 9.26 1.39 -9.40
N ALA A 104 9.41 0.66 -10.50
CA ALA A 104 8.95 -0.72 -10.67
C ALA A 104 10.07 -1.57 -11.25
N GLY A 105 10.27 -2.76 -10.70
CA GLY A 105 11.39 -3.61 -11.03
C GLY A 105 11.00 -5.07 -11.18
N ASN A 106 11.95 -5.85 -11.68
CA ASN A 106 11.92 -7.31 -11.53
C ASN A 106 12.69 -7.76 -10.28
N ARG A 107 13.17 -6.81 -9.47
CA ARG A 107 13.76 -7.02 -8.14
C ARG A 107 13.21 -5.98 -7.21
N LEU A 108 12.87 -6.40 -5.99
CA LEU A 108 12.34 -5.51 -4.96
C LEU A 108 12.73 -6.04 -3.59
N ALA A 109 13.15 -5.15 -2.71
CA ALA A 109 13.13 -5.40 -1.28
C ALA A 109 12.46 -4.22 -0.57
N SER A 110 11.69 -4.52 0.47
CA SER A 110 11.10 -3.48 1.31
C SER A 110 10.97 -3.90 2.77
N VAL A 111 10.93 -2.89 3.62
CA VAL A 111 10.59 -3.00 5.04
C VAL A 111 9.55 -1.93 5.35
N ASN A 112 8.49 -2.32 6.04
CA ASN A 112 7.41 -1.44 6.45
C ASN A 112 7.21 -1.60 7.95
N VAL A 113 7.00 -0.51 8.66
CA VAL A 113 6.76 -0.50 10.10
C VAL A 113 5.54 0.35 10.41
N GLU A 114 4.61 -0.18 11.18
CA GLU A 114 3.43 0.52 11.68
C GLU A 114 3.35 0.41 13.19
N LEU A 115 3.08 1.54 13.84
CA LEU A 115 2.93 1.64 15.28
C LEU A 115 1.57 2.23 15.60
N ALA A 116 0.74 1.47 16.32
CA ALA A 116 -0.51 1.99 16.85
C ALA A 116 -0.23 3.06 17.90
N ILE A 117 -0.92 4.19 17.76
CA ILE A 117 -0.78 5.33 18.67
C ILE A 117 -2.07 5.56 19.45
N TRP A 118 -2.00 6.44 20.46
CA TRP A 118 -3.16 6.76 21.26
C TRP A 118 -4.29 7.32 20.39
N ASN A 119 -5.44 6.66 20.45
CA ASN A 119 -6.57 6.95 19.59
C ASN A 119 -7.74 7.56 20.39
N PRO A 120 -7.90 8.90 20.39
CA PRO A 120 -9.04 9.56 21.01
C PRO A 120 -10.33 9.44 20.18
N MET A 121 -10.25 9.12 18.88
CA MET A 121 -11.41 9.11 17.96
C MET A 121 -12.48 8.11 18.38
N ASN A 122 -12.09 6.94 18.89
CA ASN A 122 -13.03 5.95 19.39
C ASN A 122 -13.89 6.47 20.56
N LYS A 123 -13.39 7.41 21.36
CA LYS A 123 -14.19 8.04 22.43
C LYS A 123 -15.24 9.01 21.86
N PHE A 124 -14.93 9.70 20.77
CA PHE A 124 -15.89 10.58 20.09
C PHE A 124 -16.97 9.77 19.39
N VAL A 125 -16.58 8.70 18.70
CA VAL A 125 -17.50 7.82 17.99
C VAL A 125 -18.44 7.07 18.93
N ALA A 126 -17.97 6.69 20.12
CA ALA A 126 -18.82 6.08 21.15
C ALA A 126 -20.01 6.96 21.58
N LYS A 127 -19.93 8.28 21.37
CA LYS A 127 -21.02 9.22 21.69
C LYS A 127 -22.04 9.36 20.56
N LEU A 128 -21.79 8.80 19.38
CA LEU A 128 -22.70 8.91 18.23
C LEU A 128 -23.85 7.88 18.36
N PRO A 129 -25.11 8.32 18.54
CA PRO A 129 -26.23 7.41 18.67
C PRO A 129 -26.46 6.62 17.37
N GLY A 130 -26.75 5.32 17.50
CA GLY A 130 -27.15 4.45 16.39
C GLY A 130 -26.03 3.93 15.48
N ILE A 131 -24.84 4.56 15.44
CA ILE A 131 -23.74 4.16 14.53
C ILE A 131 -22.42 3.80 15.21
N HIS A 132 -22.29 4.05 16.52
CA HIS A 132 -21.07 3.74 17.28
C HIS A 132 -20.65 2.26 17.18
N SER A 133 -21.61 1.34 17.01
CA SER A 133 -21.33 -0.10 16.88
C SER A 133 -20.71 -0.48 15.54
N LEU A 134 -20.86 0.36 14.50
CA LEU A 134 -20.35 0.14 13.15
C LEU A 134 -18.99 0.81 12.90
N LEU A 135 -18.71 1.86 13.67
CA LEU A 135 -17.55 2.72 13.48
C LEU A 135 -16.45 2.36 14.48
N HIS A 136 -15.39 1.72 14.00
CA HIS A 136 -14.17 1.53 14.76
C HIS A 136 -13.00 2.09 13.96
N PHE A 137 -12.27 3.01 14.59
CA PHE A 137 -11.09 3.59 13.99
C PHE A 137 -9.85 3.14 14.74
N ASP A 138 -8.74 2.98 14.03
CA ASP A 138 -7.41 2.79 14.60
C ASP A 138 -6.49 3.86 14.01
N LEU A 139 -5.74 4.54 14.89
CA LEU A 139 -4.78 5.56 14.50
C LEU A 139 -3.39 4.97 14.64
N TYR A 140 -2.57 5.12 13.61
CA TYR A 140 -1.20 4.61 13.58
C TYR A 140 -0.25 5.62 12.95
N THR A 141 1.03 5.47 13.27
CA THR A 141 2.12 6.07 12.50
C THR A 141 2.82 4.98 11.71
N PHE A 142 3.44 5.35 10.60
CA PHE A 142 4.16 4.42 9.76
C PHE A 142 5.49 4.99 9.27
N ALA A 143 6.38 4.08 8.93
CA ALA A 143 7.60 4.35 8.17
C ALA A 143 7.85 3.18 7.21
N ASP A 144 8.00 3.50 5.92
CA ASP A 144 8.24 2.51 4.87
C ASP A 144 9.59 2.76 4.20
N GLY A 145 10.19 1.70 3.66
CA GLY A 145 11.40 1.77 2.87
C GLY A 145 11.41 0.70 1.81
N ALA A 146 11.71 1.05 0.55
CA ALA A 146 11.84 0.08 -0.53
C ALA A 146 12.92 0.47 -1.55
N ALA A 147 13.54 -0.55 -2.14
CA ALA A 147 14.41 -0.41 -3.29
C ALA A 147 13.94 -1.36 -4.39
N ALA A 148 13.67 -0.82 -5.57
CA ALA A 148 13.28 -1.57 -6.76
C ALA A 148 14.34 -1.42 -7.85
N LYS A 149 14.59 -2.48 -8.61
CA LYS A 149 15.46 -2.41 -9.79
C LYS A 149 14.87 -3.22 -10.92
N PHE A 150 14.84 -2.63 -12.11
CA PHE A 150 14.65 -3.39 -13.34
C PHE A 150 16.00 -3.80 -13.94
N THR A 151 16.12 -5.05 -14.38
CA THR A 151 17.28 -5.52 -15.14
C THR A 151 16.86 -6.24 -16.41
N TYR A 152 17.57 -5.96 -17.50
CA TYR A 152 17.39 -6.64 -18.79
C TYR A 152 18.13 -7.98 -18.88
N ARG A 153 19.09 -8.21 -17.97
CA ARG A 153 19.84 -9.47 -17.85
C ARG A 153 19.64 -10.05 -16.46
N ASN A 154 19.65 -11.37 -16.34
CA ASN A 154 19.57 -12.08 -15.05
C ASN A 154 20.90 -12.01 -14.27
N ASP A 155 21.59 -10.85 -14.30
CA ASP A 155 22.89 -10.62 -13.66
C ASP A 155 22.76 -10.53 -12.12
N ASP A 156 23.81 -10.18 -11.38
CA ASP A 156 23.81 -10.16 -9.90
C ASP A 156 22.67 -9.35 -9.29
N PHE A 157 22.12 -9.84 -8.16
CA PHE A 157 21.10 -9.15 -7.38
C PHE A 157 21.72 -7.92 -6.70
N SER A 158 21.57 -6.76 -7.34
CA SER A 158 21.88 -5.46 -6.76
C SER A 158 20.60 -4.63 -6.66
N LEU A 159 20.47 -3.89 -5.55
CA LEU A 159 19.39 -2.91 -5.35
C LEU A 159 20.01 -1.50 -5.31
N PRO A 160 19.32 -0.47 -5.80
CA PRO A 160 19.74 0.92 -5.65
C PRO A 160 19.58 1.38 -4.19
N GLU A 161 19.89 2.64 -3.94
CA GLU A 161 19.55 3.28 -2.68
C GLU A 161 18.03 3.20 -2.43
N PRO A 162 17.60 2.80 -1.22
CA PRO A 162 16.18 2.70 -0.90
C PRO A 162 15.54 4.09 -0.77
N VAL A 163 14.27 4.16 -1.18
CA VAL A 163 13.38 5.30 -0.92
C VAL A 163 12.59 5.02 0.35
N PHE A 164 12.46 6.03 1.20
CA PHE A 164 11.77 5.97 2.48
C PHE A 164 10.62 6.96 2.56
N ASP A 165 9.59 6.63 3.31
CA ASP A 165 8.55 7.57 3.72
C ASP A 165 8.22 7.44 5.21
N ALA A 166 7.48 8.41 5.72
CA ALA A 166 6.86 8.31 7.04
C ALA A 166 5.60 9.17 7.13
N GLY A 167 4.66 8.75 7.97
CA GLY A 167 3.38 9.43 8.08
C GLY A 167 2.47 8.95 9.20
N LEU A 168 1.23 9.39 9.12
CA LEU A 168 0.12 8.97 9.98
C LEU A 168 -0.96 8.32 9.14
N GLY A 169 -1.62 7.31 9.68
CA GLY A 169 -2.74 6.67 9.02
C GLY A 169 -3.91 6.44 9.96
N LEU A 170 -5.09 6.42 9.37
CA LEU A 170 -6.36 6.16 10.00
C LEU A 170 -7.01 4.96 9.33
N LEU A 171 -7.20 3.87 10.07
CA LEU A 171 -7.88 2.67 9.60
C LEU A 171 -9.31 2.64 10.15
N TRP A 172 -10.29 2.57 9.26
CA TRP A 172 -11.66 2.22 9.60
C TRP A 172 -11.88 0.71 9.40
N THR A 173 -12.29 0.05 10.49
CA THR A 173 -12.68 -1.36 10.48
C THR A 173 -14.19 -1.46 10.71
N PRO A 174 -14.98 -1.92 9.71
CA PRO A 174 -16.42 -2.09 9.89
C PRO A 174 -16.71 -3.20 10.91
N ARG A 175 -17.39 -2.87 12.01
CA ARG A 175 -17.85 -3.83 13.02
C ARG A 175 -19.29 -4.23 12.75
N LEU A 176 -19.47 -5.15 11.80
CA LEU A 176 -20.79 -5.67 11.44
C LEU A 176 -21.20 -6.82 12.37
N GLN A 177 -22.47 -6.84 12.77
CA GLN A 177 -23.06 -7.98 13.46
C GLN A 177 -23.08 -9.21 12.52
N SER A 178 -23.01 -10.42 13.08
CA SER A 178 -22.91 -11.67 12.32
C SER A 178 -23.99 -11.84 11.24
N LYS A 179 -25.24 -11.45 11.53
CA LYS A 179 -26.34 -11.48 10.56
C LYS A 179 -26.13 -10.53 9.37
N ALA A 180 -25.62 -9.32 9.64
CA ALA A 180 -25.33 -8.34 8.59
C ALA A 180 -24.13 -8.78 7.72
N ARG A 181 -23.11 -9.41 8.33
CA ARG A 181 -21.98 -9.99 7.59
C ARG A 181 -22.41 -11.15 6.68
N GLY A 182 -23.41 -11.94 7.09
CA GLY A 182 -23.98 -13.00 6.24
C GLY A 182 -24.72 -12.48 5.00
N ILE A 183 -25.19 -11.23 5.00
CA ILE A 183 -25.92 -10.61 3.87
C ILE A 183 -24.98 -9.74 3.02
N LEU A 184 -24.14 -8.93 3.68
CA LEU A 184 -23.25 -7.96 3.03
C LEU A 184 -21.90 -8.55 2.62
N GLY A 185 -21.58 -9.77 3.08
CA GLY A 185 -20.27 -10.37 2.91
C GLY A 185 -19.18 -9.69 3.76
N ASP A 186 -17.92 -9.97 3.43
CA ASP A 186 -16.77 -9.34 4.06
C ASP A 186 -16.59 -7.91 3.51
N VAL A 187 -17.03 -6.93 4.31
CA VAL A 187 -16.76 -5.51 4.03
C VAL A 187 -15.29 -5.22 4.34
N PRO A 188 -14.52 -4.66 3.38
CA PRO A 188 -13.10 -4.42 3.57
C PRO A 188 -12.87 -3.28 4.56
N ASN A 189 -11.69 -3.28 5.14
CA ASN A 189 -11.22 -2.11 5.89
C ASN A 189 -10.90 -0.99 4.90
N PHE A 190 -11.07 0.26 5.34
CA PHE A 190 -10.64 1.43 4.57
C PHE A 190 -9.62 2.19 5.37
N ARG A 191 -8.59 2.70 4.70
CA ARG A 191 -7.58 3.52 5.34
C ARG A 191 -7.45 4.86 4.64
N ILE A 192 -7.08 5.87 5.42
CA ILE A 192 -6.60 7.14 4.92
C ILE A 192 -5.20 7.34 5.49
N ASP A 193 -4.20 7.35 4.60
CA ASP A 193 -2.80 7.55 4.97
C ASP A 193 -2.37 8.97 4.59
N PHE A 194 -1.57 9.59 5.45
CA PHE A 194 -0.97 10.91 5.27
C PHE A 194 0.56 10.80 5.38
N PRO A 195 1.25 10.50 4.26
CA PRO A 195 2.71 10.56 4.20
C PRO A 195 3.15 12.02 4.27
N PHE A 196 3.94 12.37 5.28
CA PHE A 196 4.46 13.73 5.45
C PHE A 196 5.92 13.85 5.06
N PHE A 197 6.66 12.75 5.14
CA PHE A 197 8.06 12.65 4.75
C PHE A 197 8.20 11.68 3.57
N LEU A 198 9.03 12.03 2.59
CA LEU A 198 9.48 11.15 1.51
C LEU A 198 10.94 11.50 1.19
N SER A 199 11.81 10.50 1.14
CA SER A 199 13.25 10.72 0.87
C SER A 199 13.58 10.96 -0.61
N ALA A 200 12.60 10.78 -1.50
CA ALA A 200 12.71 11.01 -2.94
C ALA A 200 11.91 12.25 -3.36
N GLY A 201 12.32 12.89 -4.46
CA GLY A 201 11.68 14.07 -5.02
C GLY A 201 12.24 15.40 -4.51
N GLU A 202 11.69 16.52 -5.01
CA GLU A 202 12.12 17.88 -4.65
C GLU A 202 11.62 18.30 -3.24
N ASP A 203 10.40 17.89 -2.88
CA ASP A 203 9.76 18.24 -1.61
C ASP A 203 9.74 17.05 -0.64
N THR A 204 10.82 16.94 0.15
CA THR A 204 10.96 15.91 1.19
C THR A 204 9.82 15.94 2.21
N PHE A 205 9.36 17.14 2.58
CA PHE A 205 8.22 17.33 3.46
C PHE A 205 7.07 17.99 2.71
N ALA A 206 5.99 17.25 2.49
CA ALA A 206 4.79 17.78 1.86
C ALA A 206 3.53 17.10 2.39
N PHE A 207 2.39 17.78 2.27
CA PHE A 207 1.10 17.18 2.58
C PHE A 207 0.67 16.26 1.44
N ARG A 208 0.71 14.94 1.68
CA ARG A 208 0.19 13.92 0.77
C ARG A 208 -0.94 13.18 1.46
N TRP A 209 -1.89 12.66 0.69
CA TRP A 209 -2.97 11.81 1.22
C TRP A 209 -3.31 10.69 0.25
N LEU A 210 -3.65 9.53 0.82
CA LEU A 210 -3.97 8.31 0.11
C LEU A 210 -5.18 7.65 0.76
N VAL A 211 -5.98 6.97 -0.05
CA VAL A 211 -7.08 6.12 0.38
C VAL A 211 -6.72 4.70 -0.04
N GLY A 212 -6.73 3.78 0.92
CA GLY A 212 -6.50 2.36 0.67
C GLY A 212 -7.70 1.50 1.03
N ILE A 213 -7.86 0.39 0.31
CA ILE A 213 -8.84 -0.66 0.61
C ILE A 213 -8.08 -1.91 1.05
N GLY A 214 -8.49 -2.48 2.19
CA GLY A 214 -7.87 -3.65 2.80
C GLY A 214 -6.80 -3.30 3.83
N ARG A 215 -6.14 -4.32 4.38
CA ARG A 215 -5.01 -4.13 5.30
C ARG A 215 -3.79 -3.61 4.54
N VAL A 216 -2.93 -2.89 5.25
CA VAL A 216 -1.60 -2.50 4.72
C VAL A 216 -0.78 -3.78 4.56
N PHE A 217 -0.85 -4.65 5.59
CA PHE A 217 -0.43 -6.04 5.62
C PHE A 217 -1.10 -6.80 6.78
#